data_AF-A0A2S9F0K9-F1
#
_entry.id   AF-A0A2S9F0K9-F1
#
_cell.length_a   1.000
_cell.length_b   1.000
_cell.length_c   1.000
_cell.angle_alpha   90.00
_cell.angle_beta   90.00
_cell.angle_gamma   90.00
#
_symmetry.space_group_name_H-M   'P 1'
#
loop_
_entity.id
_entity.type
_entity.pdbx_description
1 polymer ?
#
loop_
_entity_poly.entity_id
_entity_poly.type
_entity_poly.pdbx_seq_one_letter_code
_entity_poly.pdbx_strand_id
1 'polypeptide(L)'
;RREVGAGGSAELAGLLTEIDSYPGGFTDTANLGGIAVPLELLTTDGRPLRFLSMVTTFGTALDLTAAELSIEAFLPADEATAAALRR
;
A
#
# COMPACT_ATOMS: atom_id res chain seq x y z
N ARG A 1 -6.00 9.75 -3.64
CA ARG A 1 -6.42 11.07 -3.08
C ARG A 1 -5.23 11.98 -2.76
N ARG A 2 -4.25 11.56 -1.95
CA ARG A 2 -3.03 12.34 -1.65
C ARG A 2 -2.33 12.89 -2.91
N GLU A 3 -2.04 12.03 -3.88
CA GLU A 3 -1.34 12.42 -5.11
C GLU A 3 -2.11 13.43 -5.97
N VAL A 4 -3.44 13.29 -6.06
CA VAL A 4 -4.30 14.28 -6.75
C VAL A 4 -4.18 15.66 -6.07
N GLY A 5 -4.21 15.69 -4.74
CA GLY A 5 -4.07 16.92 -3.97
C GLY A 5 -2.69 17.57 -4.05
N ALA A 6 -1.63 16.78 -4.23
CA ALA A 6 -0.26 17.28 -4.34
C ALA A 6 0.10 17.75 -5.77
N GLY A 7 -0.41 17.06 -6.80
CA GLY A 7 0.06 17.21 -8.19
C GLY A 7 -0.87 17.94 -9.16
N GLY A 8 -2.13 18.19 -8.82
CA GLY A 8 -3.07 18.95 -9.67
C GLY A 8 -3.35 18.37 -11.07
N SER A 9 -2.98 17.11 -11.34
CA SER A 9 -3.14 16.47 -12.63
C SER A 9 -4.61 16.12 -12.92
N ALA A 10 -5.11 16.56 -14.08
CA ALA A 10 -6.45 16.21 -14.56
C ALA A 10 -6.62 14.72 -14.81
N GLU A 11 -5.56 14.04 -15.25
CA GLU A 11 -5.56 12.59 -15.48
C GLU A 11 -5.68 11.83 -14.15
N LEU A 12 -4.92 12.24 -13.13
CA LEU A 12 -5.03 11.63 -11.79
C LEU A 12 -6.41 11.89 -11.15
N ALA A 13 -7.02 13.05 -11.43
CA ALA A 13 -8.38 13.34 -10.99
C ALA A 13 -9.42 12.44 -11.68
N GLY A 14 -9.25 12.20 -12.98
CA GLY A 14 -10.05 11.24 -13.74
C GLY A 14 -9.93 9.82 -13.18
N LEU A 15 -8.70 9.36 -12.95
CA LEU A 15 -8.43 8.04 -12.37
C LEU A 15 -9.01 7.90 -10.95
N LEU A 16 -8.90 8.93 -10.12
CA LEU A 16 -9.51 8.91 -8.78
C LEU A 16 -11.03 8.76 -8.88
N THR A 17 -11.67 9.47 -9.82
CA THR A 17 -13.11 9.37 -10.06
C THR A 17 -13.50 7.95 -10.49
N GLU A 18 -12.69 7.32 -11.34
CA GLU A 18 -12.90 5.93 -11.75
C GLU A 18 -12.79 4.97 -10.56
N ILE A 19 -11.71 5.04 -9.77
CA ILE A 19 -11.51 4.18 -8.61
C ILE A 19 -12.64 4.34 -7.60
N ASP A 20 -13.13 5.56 -7.39
CA ASP A 20 -14.24 5.85 -6.48
C ASP A 20 -15.58 5.26 -6.95
N SER A 21 -15.69 4.86 -8.21
CA SER A 21 -16.87 4.17 -8.75
C SER A 21 -16.86 2.66 -8.51
N TYR A 22 -15.72 2.07 -8.11
CA TYR A 22 -15.60 0.63 -7.91
C TYR A 22 -16.35 0.16 -6.64
N PRO A 23 -16.95 -1.04 -6.68
CA PRO A 23 -17.61 -1.62 -5.51
C PRO A 23 -16.61 -1.99 -4.43
N GLY A 24 -17.08 -2.06 -3.17
CA GLY A 24 -16.26 -2.44 -2.01
C GLY A 24 -15.99 -1.29 -1.04
N GLY A 25 -16.20 -0.04 -1.48
CA GLY A 25 -16.02 1.15 -0.66
C GLY A 25 -14.59 1.30 -0.12
N PHE A 26 -14.39 2.29 0.74
CA PHE A 26 -13.14 2.47 1.46
C PHE A 26 -13.41 2.20 2.94
N THR A 27 -12.76 1.18 3.49
CA THR A 27 -12.69 1.03 4.94
C THR A 27 -11.73 2.08 5.47
N ASP A 28 -12.11 2.77 6.54
CA ASP A 28 -11.24 3.71 7.21
C ASP A 28 -10.04 2.93 7.77
N THR A 29 -8.87 3.13 7.18
CA THR A 29 -7.63 2.54 7.68
C THR A 29 -7.11 3.38 8.83
N ALA A 30 -6.53 2.73 9.84
CA ALA A 30 -5.91 3.45 10.94
C ALA A 30 -4.82 4.39 10.39
N ASN A 31 -5.04 5.71 10.49
CA ASN A 31 -4.08 6.69 10.03
C ASN A 31 -2.94 6.78 11.05
N LEU A 32 -1.86 6.06 10.78
CA LEU A 32 -0.63 6.07 11.60
C LEU A 32 0.30 7.23 11.22
N GLY A 33 -0.28 8.39 10.89
CA GLY A 33 0.45 9.61 10.55
C GLY A 33 1.25 9.54 9.24
N GLY A 34 0.93 8.59 8.35
CA GLY A 34 1.71 8.32 7.14
C GLY A 34 3.11 7.74 7.38
N ILE A 35 3.43 7.41 8.64
CA ILE A 35 4.71 6.78 9.02
C ILE A 35 4.65 5.28 8.74
N ALA A 36 3.48 4.68 8.90
CA ALA A 36 3.23 3.28 8.71
C ALA A 36 1.95 3.08 7.89
N VAL A 37 1.98 2.11 6.97
CA VAL A 37 0.82 1.71 6.16
C VAL A 37 0.38 0.33 6.63
N PRO A 38 -0.67 0.24 7.49
CA PRO A 38 -1.16 -1.05 7.95
C PRO A 38 -1.90 -1.79 6.83
N LEU A 39 -1.67 -3.09 6.75
CA LEU A 39 -2.43 -4.02 5.88
C LEU A 39 -3.02 -5.12 6.75
N GLU A 40 -4.35 -5.22 6.75
CA GLU A 40 -5.07 -6.29 7.43
C GLU A 40 -5.70 -7.22 6.40
N LEU A 41 -5.41 -8.51 6.50
CA LEU A 41 -5.94 -9.55 5.64
C LEU A 41 -6.71 -10.56 6.48
N LEU A 42 -7.82 -11.06 5.95
CA LEU A 42 -8.51 -12.23 6.48
C LEU A 42 -8.16 -13.43 5.60
N THR A 43 -7.61 -14.47 6.20
CA THR A 43 -7.38 -15.74 5.50
C THR A 43 -8.71 -16.43 5.18
N THR A 44 -8.67 -17.44 4.31
CA THR A 44 -9.87 -18.22 3.93
C THR A 44 -10.52 -18.95 5.11
N ASP A 45 -9.75 -19.27 6.16
CA ASP A 45 -10.21 -19.83 7.42
C ASP A 45 -10.57 -18.78 8.48
N GLY A 46 -10.63 -17.50 8.10
CA GLY A 46 -11.11 -16.40 8.95
C GLY A 46 -10.11 -15.89 9.97
N ARG A 47 -8.83 -16.25 9.86
CA ARG A 47 -7.78 -15.72 10.75
C ARG A 47 -7.30 -14.36 10.24
N PRO A 48 -7.18 -13.34 11.11
CA PRO A 48 -6.59 -12.07 10.74
C PRO A 48 -5.07 -12.19 10.64
N LEU A 49 -4.50 -11.58 9.60
CA LEU A 49 -3.07 -11.32 9.47
C LEU A 49 -2.88 -9.80 9.38
N ARG A 50 -1.89 -9.29 10.12
CA ARG A 50 -1.61 -7.86 10.20
C ARG A 50 -0.19 -7.58 9.78
N PHE A 51 -0.03 -6.65 8.85
CA PHE A 51 1.27 -6.26 8.31
C PHE A 51 1.48 -4.76 8.37
N LEU A 52 2.74 -4.38 8.36
CA LEU A 52 3.20 -3.05 7.97
C LEU A 52 3.74 -3.16 6.54
N SER A 53 3.15 -2.43 5.60
CA SER A 53 3.70 -2.28 4.25
C SER A 53 4.81 -1.22 4.26
N MET A 54 5.89 -1.54 3.56
CA MET A 54 7.03 -0.66 3.33
C MET A 54 7.41 -0.74 1.85
N VAL A 55 7.41 0.41 1.16
CA VAL A 55 7.90 0.54 -0.22
C VAL A 55 9.26 1.23 -0.19
N THR A 56 10.26 0.58 -0.80
CA THR A 56 11.61 1.13 -0.96
C THR A 56 11.92 1.24 -2.45
N THR A 57 12.20 2.45 -2.92
CA THR A 57 12.54 2.73 -4.31
C THR A 57 14.04 2.96 -4.45
N PHE A 58 14.69 2.17 -5.31
CA PHE A 58 16.09 2.30 -5.65
C PHE A 58 16.22 3.17 -6.90
N GLY A 59 16.60 4.43 -6.71
CA GLY A 59 16.97 5.31 -7.82
C GLY A 59 18.35 4.91 -8.35
N THR A 60 18.43 4.43 -9.59
CA THR A 60 19.72 4.24 -10.28
C THR A 60 20.07 5.51 -11.05
N ALA A 61 21.25 6.07 -10.82
CA ALA A 61 21.73 7.31 -11.49
C ALA A 61 22.07 7.15 -12.99
N LEU A 62 21.64 6.07 -13.63
CA LEU A 62 21.85 5.82 -15.05
C LEU A 62 20.48 5.73 -15.75
N ASP A 63 20.20 6.79 -16.51
CA ASP A 63 19.05 7.01 -17.39
C ASP A 63 17.67 7.27 -16.77
N LEU A 64 17.12 8.44 -17.12
CA LEU A 64 15.72 8.86 -16.92
C LEU A 64 14.67 7.87 -17.48
N THR A 65 15.09 6.87 -18.24
CA THR A 65 14.23 5.88 -18.92
C THR A 65 14.34 4.48 -18.33
N ALA A 66 15.24 4.24 -17.36
CA ALA A 66 15.29 3.00 -16.62
C ALA A 66 14.15 3.01 -15.59
N ALA A 67 13.26 2.01 -15.64
CA ALA A 67 12.19 1.87 -14.67
C ALA A 67 12.78 1.83 -13.25
N GLU A 68 12.35 2.74 -12.38
CA GLU A 68 12.79 2.76 -10.99
C GLU A 68 12.44 1.41 -10.34
N LEU A 69 13.43 0.73 -9.76
CA LEU A 69 13.18 -0.52 -9.06
C LEU A 69 12.56 -0.19 -7.70
N SER A 70 11.30 -0.57 -7.50
CA SER A 70 10.63 -0.49 -6.21
C SER A 70 10.41 -1.88 -5.63
N ILE A 71 10.81 -2.05 -4.37
CA ILE A 71 10.54 -3.25 -3.58
C ILE A 71 9.46 -2.90 -2.56
N GLU A 72 8.36 -3.64 -2.59
CA GLU A 72 7.36 -3.61 -1.52
C GLU A 72 7.54 -4.82 -0.61
N ALA A 73 7.60 -4.58 0.69
CA ALA A 73 7.74 -5.59 1.72
C ALA A 73 6.58 -5.48 2.72
N PHE A 74 6.04 -6.64 3.13
CA PHE A 74 4.98 -6.75 4.13
C PHE A 74 5.54 -7.39 5.40
N LEU A 75 5.83 -6.57 6.39
CA LEU A 75 6.44 -7.00 7.65
C LEU A 75 5.34 -7.41 8.64
N PRO A 76 5.47 -8.53 9.37
CA PRO A 76 4.46 -8.93 10.34
C PRO A 76 4.33 -7.88 11.46
N ALA A 77 3.11 -7.42 11.71
CA ALA A 77 2.82 -6.42 12.73
C ALA A 77 2.56 -7.04 14.12
N ASP A 78 2.38 -8.36 14.20
CA ASP A 78 2.23 -9.11 15.45
C ASP A 78 2.85 -10.52 15.37
N GLU A 79 3.05 -11.15 16.55
CA GLU A 79 3.69 -12.48 16.64
C GLU A 79 2.84 -13.57 15.97
N ALA A 80 1.51 -13.43 15.98
CA ALA A 80 0.62 -14.39 15.32
C ALA A 80 0.86 -14.40 13.81
N THR A 81 0.96 -13.23 13.20
CA THR A 81 1.29 -13.07 11.79
C THR A 81 2.72 -13.55 11.49
N ALA A 82 3.69 -13.23 12.36
CA ALA A 82 5.07 -13.70 12.20
C ALA A 82 5.17 -15.24 12.24
N ALA A 83 4.46 -15.88 13.17
CA ALA A 83 4.39 -17.33 13.26
C ALA A 83 3.73 -17.96 12.02
N ALA A 84 2.68 -17.31 11.48
CA ALA A 84 2.03 -17.76 10.26
C ALA A 84 2.94 -17.72 9.03
N LEU A 85 3.83 -16.72 8.93
CA LEU A 85 4.79 -16.58 7.83
C LEU A 85 6.00 -17.52 7.90
N ARG A 86 6.35 -18.03 9.09
CA ARG A 86 7.51 -18.92 9.30
C ARG A 86 7.25 -20.38 8.89
N ARG A 87 6.02 -20.70 8.50
CA ARG A 87 5.58 -22.07 8.20
C ARG A 87 5.53 -22.33 6.71
#